data_AF-A0A7X9CG13-F1
#
_entry.id   AF-A0A7X9CG13-F1
#
_cell.length_a   1.000
_cell.length_b   1.000
_cell.length_c   1.000
_cell.angle_alpha   90.00
_cell.angle_beta   90.00
_cell.angle_gamma   90.00
#
_symmetry.space_group_name_H-M   'P 1'
#
loop_
_entity.id
_entity.type
_entity.pdbx_description
1 polymer ?
#
loop_
_entity_poly.entity_id
_entity_poly.type
_entity_poly.pdbx_seq_one_letter_code
_entity_poly.pdbx_strand_id
1 'polypeptide(L)'
;MVKISKDRASIEAISGNVDKNALINNNYFVSGKLHGIDGISYMEKAEPISYEKLISMEGIPAFFKEFKLDFLVDGKIIETIDFNYGDSLSLIEFPEIPPKDGYYSRWEEVDMEDLIFDTEIHGEYIPYLTVLESKVKRDKVLSTILVEGLFTDEDTLNVEKVEDVEEFEIEKGTLLEQWAVNIPEDGANHRNIRYLPPNTKGKLQVYVLSNGKWTKTKSQWDGKY
;
A
#
# COMPACT_ATOMS: atom_id res chain seq x y z
N MET A 1 20.59 -15.88 -13.89
CA MET A 1 19.79 -15.06 -14.84
C MET A 1 20.30 -13.63 -14.79
N VAL A 2 20.36 -12.87 -15.89
CA VAL A 2 20.89 -11.49 -15.88
C VAL A 2 19.74 -10.51 -16.06
N LYS A 3 19.47 -9.69 -15.03
CA LYS A 3 18.54 -8.55 -15.08
C LYS A 3 19.35 -7.28 -15.39
N ILE A 4 19.16 -6.72 -16.58
CA ILE A 4 19.86 -5.48 -16.99
C ILE A 4 18.95 -4.28 -16.67
N SER A 5 19.37 -3.42 -15.74
CA SER A 5 18.56 -2.28 -15.27
C SER A 5 18.94 -0.92 -15.89
N LYS A 6 20.02 -0.83 -16.69
CA LYS A 6 20.42 0.34 -17.54
C LYS A 6 21.61 0.01 -18.45
N ASP A 7 21.58 0.42 -19.72
CA ASP A 7 22.72 0.33 -20.68
C ASP A 7 22.61 1.38 -21.84
N ARG A 8 23.76 1.76 -22.43
CA ARG A 8 23.95 2.51 -23.69
C ARG A 8 24.15 1.61 -24.94
N ALA A 9 24.24 0.29 -24.81
CA ALA A 9 24.25 -0.67 -25.92
C ALA A 9 22.90 -1.39 -26.04
N SER A 10 22.60 -1.90 -27.24
CA SER A 10 21.28 -2.25 -27.78
C SER A 10 20.29 -2.84 -26.75
N ILE A 11 19.17 -2.15 -26.55
CA ILE A 11 18.02 -2.62 -25.78
C ILE A 11 17.59 -3.98 -26.37
N GLU A 12 17.22 -4.94 -25.52
CA GLU A 12 16.67 -6.26 -25.89
C GLU A 12 17.66 -7.39 -26.27
N ALA A 13 18.97 -7.22 -26.01
CA ALA A 13 19.97 -8.28 -26.24
C ALA A 13 20.58 -8.83 -24.94
N ILE A 14 20.93 -10.12 -24.93
CA ILE A 14 21.73 -10.74 -23.86
C ILE A 14 23.18 -10.21 -23.90
N SER A 15 23.68 -9.87 -25.09
CA SER A 15 24.94 -9.14 -25.30
C SER A 15 24.71 -7.99 -26.28
N GLY A 16 24.82 -6.74 -25.80
CA GLY A 16 24.48 -5.52 -26.56
C GLY A 16 25.52 -5.06 -27.60
N ASN A 17 26.76 -5.57 -27.52
CA ASN A 17 27.82 -5.40 -28.54
C ASN A 17 28.87 -6.50 -28.34
N VAL A 18 29.51 -6.92 -29.42
CA VAL A 18 30.60 -7.90 -29.41
C VAL A 18 31.77 -7.40 -30.26
N ASP A 19 33.00 -7.56 -29.77
CA ASP A 19 34.18 -7.18 -30.55
C ASP A 19 34.22 -7.97 -31.86
N LYS A 20 34.64 -7.31 -32.96
CA LYS A 20 34.65 -7.90 -34.31
C LYS A 20 35.45 -9.20 -34.44
N ASN A 21 36.37 -9.46 -33.51
CA ASN A 21 37.22 -10.65 -33.47
C ASN A 21 36.90 -11.58 -32.28
N ALA A 22 35.80 -11.34 -31.56
CA ALA A 22 35.40 -12.19 -30.44
C ALA A 22 34.94 -13.57 -30.95
N LEU A 23 35.49 -14.63 -30.35
CA LEU A 23 34.99 -15.98 -30.54
C LEU A 23 33.83 -16.20 -29.57
N ILE A 24 32.63 -16.25 -30.12
CA ILE A 24 31.40 -16.49 -29.36
C ILE A 24 30.81 -17.80 -29.88
N ASN A 25 30.79 -18.81 -29.00
CA ASN A 25 30.20 -20.10 -29.32
C ASN A 25 29.49 -20.70 -28.11
N ASN A 26 28.52 -21.57 -28.38
CA ASN A 26 27.83 -22.42 -27.40
C ASN A 26 27.22 -21.66 -26.22
N ASN A 27 26.72 -20.44 -26.44
CA ASN A 27 25.98 -19.71 -25.41
C ASN A 27 24.49 -19.96 -25.58
N TYR A 28 23.84 -20.28 -24.48
CA TYR A 28 22.41 -20.48 -24.41
C TYR A 28 21.79 -19.52 -23.42
N PHE A 29 20.56 -19.10 -23.68
CA PHE A 29 19.83 -18.23 -22.78
C PHE A 29 18.35 -18.59 -22.74
N VAL A 30 17.71 -18.31 -21.61
CA VAL A 30 16.26 -18.48 -21.42
C VAL A 30 15.64 -17.10 -21.48
N SER A 31 14.91 -16.83 -22.57
CA SER A 31 14.09 -15.62 -22.69
C SER A 31 13.07 -15.78 -23.80
N GLY A 32 11.82 -15.41 -23.53
CA GLY A 32 10.79 -15.27 -24.56
C GLY A 32 10.81 -13.90 -25.26
N LYS A 33 11.59 -12.94 -24.75
CA LYS A 33 11.58 -11.54 -25.20
C LYS A 33 12.93 -11.04 -25.71
N LEU A 34 14.02 -11.45 -25.06
CA LEU A 34 15.37 -11.01 -25.42
C LEU A 34 15.95 -11.89 -26.52
N HIS A 35 16.80 -11.31 -27.34
CA HIS A 35 17.57 -12.01 -28.37
C HIS A 35 19.05 -12.11 -28.00
N GLY A 36 19.81 -12.95 -28.72
CA GLY A 36 21.20 -13.24 -28.37
C GLY A 36 22.14 -12.02 -28.43
N ILE A 37 22.67 -11.75 -29.63
CA ILE A 37 23.72 -10.75 -29.89
C ILE A 37 23.13 -9.65 -30.77
N ASP A 38 23.26 -8.39 -30.35
CA ASP A 38 22.78 -7.23 -31.12
C ASP A 38 21.30 -7.35 -31.53
N GLY A 39 20.47 -7.97 -30.69
CA GLY A 39 19.05 -8.20 -30.98
C GLY A 39 18.78 -9.38 -31.92
N ILE A 40 19.80 -10.18 -32.28
CA ILE A 40 19.69 -11.35 -33.16
C ILE A 40 20.25 -12.59 -32.48
N SER A 41 19.48 -13.68 -32.50
CA SER A 41 19.95 -14.99 -32.03
C SER A 41 20.60 -15.76 -33.18
N TYR A 42 21.85 -16.17 -32.99
CA TYR A 42 22.64 -16.87 -34.00
C TYR A 42 22.92 -18.30 -33.54
N MET A 43 22.60 -19.27 -34.39
CA MET A 43 22.94 -20.67 -34.19
C MET A 43 24.45 -20.84 -33.91
N GLU A 44 24.79 -21.74 -33.00
CA GLU A 44 26.13 -22.04 -32.48
C GLU A 44 26.82 -20.90 -31.74
N LYS A 45 26.24 -19.69 -31.70
CA LYS A 45 26.81 -18.52 -31.02
C LYS A 45 26.03 -18.13 -29.78
N ALA A 46 24.74 -17.85 -29.95
CA ALA A 46 23.82 -17.39 -28.90
C ALA A 46 22.39 -17.83 -29.25
N GLU A 47 21.94 -18.92 -28.62
CA GLU A 47 20.67 -19.57 -28.94
C GLU A 47 19.68 -19.50 -27.77
N PRO A 48 18.40 -19.14 -28.03
CA PRO A 48 17.36 -19.26 -27.04
C PRO A 48 17.06 -20.74 -26.80
N ILE A 49 16.92 -21.13 -25.54
CA ILE A 49 16.43 -22.44 -25.12
C ILE A 49 15.33 -22.28 -24.08
N SER A 50 14.51 -23.31 -23.91
CA SER A 50 13.54 -23.33 -22.82
C SER A 50 14.25 -23.54 -21.47
N TYR A 51 13.59 -23.15 -20.38
CA TYR A 51 14.11 -23.34 -19.04
C TYR A 51 14.32 -24.82 -18.71
N GLU A 52 13.39 -25.70 -19.11
CA GLU A 52 13.46 -27.15 -18.90
C GLU A 52 14.69 -27.74 -19.59
N LYS A 53 14.99 -27.26 -20.81
CA LYS A 53 16.18 -27.67 -21.54
C LYS A 53 17.44 -27.18 -20.83
N LEU A 54 17.45 -25.92 -20.34
CA LEU A 54 18.59 -25.37 -19.60
C LEU A 54 18.89 -26.24 -18.37
N ILE A 55 17.93 -26.47 -17.49
CA ILE A 55 18.17 -27.20 -16.23
C ILE A 55 18.51 -28.69 -16.40
N SER A 56 18.25 -29.24 -17.60
CA SER A 56 18.59 -30.61 -17.99
C SER A 56 20.03 -30.75 -18.52
N MET A 57 20.74 -29.64 -18.78
CA MET A 57 22.13 -29.67 -19.23
C MET A 57 23.08 -30.10 -18.10
N GLU A 58 24.10 -30.87 -18.46
CA GLU A 58 25.15 -31.28 -17.52
C GLU A 58 25.98 -30.07 -17.06
N GLY A 59 26.32 -30.04 -15.77
CA GLY A 59 27.16 -28.99 -15.20
C GLY A 59 26.45 -27.66 -14.89
N ILE A 60 25.13 -27.59 -15.04
CA ILE A 60 24.35 -26.39 -14.66
C ILE A 60 24.40 -26.20 -13.14
N PRO A 61 24.84 -25.02 -12.66
CA PRO A 61 24.85 -24.74 -11.23
C PRO A 61 23.46 -24.82 -10.59
N ALA A 62 23.38 -25.31 -9.36
CA ALA A 62 22.12 -25.49 -8.63
C ALA A 62 21.31 -24.19 -8.50
N PHE A 63 21.98 -23.04 -8.36
CA PHE A 63 21.32 -21.74 -8.27
C PHE A 63 20.55 -21.32 -9.53
N PHE A 64 20.74 -21.98 -10.69
CA PHE A 64 19.86 -21.78 -11.85
C PHE A 64 18.52 -22.50 -11.71
N LYS A 65 18.36 -23.33 -10.68
CA LYS A 65 17.18 -24.15 -10.39
C LYS A 65 16.39 -23.64 -9.18
N GLU A 66 16.94 -22.68 -8.46
CA GLU A 66 16.43 -22.17 -7.19
C GLU A 66 16.03 -20.71 -7.41
N PHE A 67 14.80 -20.35 -7.07
CA PHE A 67 14.32 -18.97 -7.09
C PHE A 67 13.79 -18.59 -5.73
N LYS A 68 14.04 -17.34 -5.35
CA LYS A 68 13.72 -16.83 -4.02
C LYS A 68 12.82 -15.61 -4.09
N LEU A 69 11.78 -15.64 -3.27
CA LEU A 69 10.94 -14.50 -2.95
C LEU A 69 11.33 -14.02 -1.56
N ASP A 70 11.99 -12.87 -1.48
CA ASP A 70 12.41 -12.27 -0.22
C ASP A 70 11.42 -11.18 0.21
N PHE A 71 10.97 -11.26 1.46
CA PHE A 71 10.18 -10.22 2.12
C PHE A 71 11.10 -9.32 2.92
N LEU A 72 11.16 -8.03 2.59
CA LEU A 72 12.07 -7.08 3.23
C LEU A 72 11.33 -5.93 3.89
N VAL A 73 11.77 -5.56 5.09
CA VAL A 73 11.29 -4.36 5.81
C VAL A 73 12.50 -3.56 6.28
N ASP A 74 12.54 -2.25 5.96
CA ASP A 74 13.69 -1.38 6.25
C ASP A 74 15.05 -2.00 5.78
N GLY A 75 15.03 -2.70 4.65
CA GLY A 75 16.21 -3.35 4.04
C GLY A 75 16.67 -4.66 4.71
N LYS A 76 15.87 -5.23 5.61
CA LYS A 76 16.15 -6.52 6.27
C LYS A 76 15.17 -7.58 5.79
N ILE A 77 15.70 -8.73 5.38
CA ILE A 77 14.89 -9.90 5.07
C ILE A 77 14.23 -10.40 6.36
N ILE A 78 12.91 -10.51 6.34
CA ILE A 78 12.12 -11.08 7.43
C ILE A 78 11.73 -12.54 7.13
N GLU A 79 11.54 -12.87 5.85
CA GLU A 79 11.19 -14.21 5.38
C GLU A 79 11.65 -14.41 3.94
N THR A 80 11.97 -15.64 3.58
CA THR A 80 12.33 -16.07 2.23
C THR A 80 11.51 -17.30 1.86
N ILE A 81 10.85 -17.27 0.71
CA ILE A 81 10.11 -18.40 0.15
C ILE A 81 10.82 -18.88 -1.11
N ASP A 82 11.08 -20.18 -1.18
CA ASP A 82 11.58 -20.83 -2.40
C ASP A 82 10.42 -21.13 -3.36
N PHE A 83 10.58 -20.86 -4.64
CA PHE A 83 9.59 -21.15 -5.68
C PHE A 83 10.25 -21.70 -6.96
N ASN A 84 9.44 -22.26 -7.87
CA ASN A 84 9.92 -22.78 -9.15
C ASN A 84 9.74 -21.77 -10.27
N TYR A 85 10.57 -21.88 -11.30
CA TYR A 85 10.46 -21.05 -12.50
C TYR A 85 9.05 -21.09 -13.11
N GLY A 86 8.44 -19.92 -13.26
CA GLY A 86 7.10 -19.73 -13.82
C GLY A 86 5.96 -19.97 -12.82
N ASP A 87 6.24 -20.16 -11.53
CA ASP A 87 5.19 -20.26 -10.51
C ASP A 87 4.46 -18.93 -10.34
N SER A 88 3.15 -19.01 -10.07
CA SER A 88 2.34 -17.85 -9.65
C SER A 88 2.04 -17.95 -8.16
N LEU A 89 2.40 -16.90 -7.41
CA LEU A 89 2.29 -16.85 -5.96
C LEU A 89 1.18 -15.92 -5.46
N SER A 90 0.20 -15.57 -6.28
CA SER A 90 -0.87 -14.61 -5.95
C SER A 90 -1.76 -15.00 -4.76
N LEU A 91 -1.67 -16.24 -4.27
CA LEU A 91 -2.46 -16.77 -3.15
C LEU A 91 -1.64 -17.04 -1.88
N ILE A 92 -0.36 -16.70 -1.85
CA ILE A 92 0.45 -16.89 -0.65
C ILE A 92 0.02 -15.90 0.44
N GLU A 93 0.08 -16.35 1.68
CA GLU A 93 -0.09 -15.45 2.83
C GLU A 93 1.23 -14.71 3.07
N PHE A 94 1.16 -13.38 3.16
CA PHE A 94 2.34 -12.57 3.40
C PHE A 94 2.67 -12.57 4.90
N PRO A 95 3.96 -12.54 5.28
CA PRO A 95 4.35 -12.43 6.67
C PRO A 95 3.83 -11.13 7.31
N GLU A 96 3.63 -11.17 8.62
CA GLU A 96 3.32 -9.97 9.39
C GLU A 96 4.53 -9.01 9.41
N ILE A 97 4.29 -7.73 9.11
CA ILE A 97 5.31 -6.69 9.26
C ILE A 97 5.44 -6.33 10.76
N PRO A 98 6.64 -6.32 11.33
CA PRO A 98 6.83 -5.93 12.72
C PRO A 98 6.25 -4.53 13.02
N PRO A 99 5.51 -4.33 14.12
CA PRO A 99 4.91 -3.03 14.41
C PRO A 99 5.96 -1.97 14.73
N LYS A 100 5.68 -0.72 14.34
CA LYS A 100 6.55 0.44 14.57
C LYS A 100 5.73 1.61 15.11
N ASP A 101 6.14 2.15 16.25
CA ASP A 101 5.38 3.19 16.96
C ASP A 101 5.15 4.43 16.08
N GLY A 102 3.91 4.88 15.98
CA GLY A 102 3.50 6.00 15.14
C GLY A 102 3.32 5.70 13.64
N TYR A 103 3.48 4.44 13.21
CA TYR A 103 3.33 4.02 11.81
C TYR A 103 2.38 2.82 11.70
N TYR A 104 1.61 2.78 10.63
CA TYR A 104 1.07 1.52 10.11
C TYR A 104 1.99 0.98 9.03
N SER A 105 1.78 -0.27 8.64
CA SER A 105 2.60 -0.94 7.65
C SER A 105 1.76 -1.64 6.61
N ARG A 106 2.23 -1.64 5.36
CA ARG A 106 1.69 -2.46 4.27
C ARG A 106 2.80 -2.98 3.40
N TRP A 107 2.54 -4.09 2.73
CA TRP A 107 3.38 -4.57 1.65
C TRP A 107 3.12 -3.76 0.38
N GLU A 108 4.14 -3.59 -0.44
CA GLU A 108 3.96 -3.02 -1.77
C GLU A 108 3.11 -3.94 -2.66
N GLU A 109 2.49 -3.35 -3.68
CA GLU A 109 1.75 -4.10 -4.69
C GLU A 109 2.71 -4.62 -5.77
N VAL A 110 2.88 -5.94 -5.84
CA VAL A 110 3.70 -6.61 -6.86
C VAL A 110 2.86 -7.63 -7.62
N ASP A 111 3.07 -7.71 -8.93
CA ASP A 111 2.54 -8.81 -9.75
C ASP A 111 3.30 -10.10 -9.41
N MET A 112 2.57 -11.09 -8.91
CA MET A 112 3.11 -12.38 -8.47
C MET A 112 2.79 -13.51 -9.46
N GLU A 113 2.44 -13.20 -10.71
CA GLU A 113 2.19 -14.19 -11.75
C GLU A 113 3.46 -14.49 -12.58
N ASP A 114 3.62 -15.76 -12.99
CA ASP A 114 4.70 -16.22 -13.89
C ASP A 114 6.09 -15.74 -13.44
N LEU A 115 6.43 -15.97 -12.17
CA LEU A 115 7.68 -15.51 -11.59
C LEU A 115 8.86 -16.30 -12.17
N ILE A 116 9.75 -15.58 -12.87
CA ILE A 116 10.92 -16.17 -13.54
C ILE A 116 12.26 -15.64 -13.01
N PHE A 117 12.25 -14.72 -12.05
CA PHE A 117 13.45 -14.17 -11.41
C PHE A 117 13.26 -14.12 -9.90
N ASP A 118 14.37 -14.11 -9.16
CA ASP A 118 14.35 -13.70 -7.76
C ASP A 118 13.63 -12.35 -7.62
N THR A 119 12.72 -12.31 -6.66
CA THR A 119 11.80 -11.20 -6.46
C THR A 119 11.90 -10.76 -5.01
N GLU A 120 11.90 -9.45 -4.82
CA GLU A 120 11.88 -8.81 -3.51
C GLU A 120 10.52 -8.13 -3.35
N ILE A 121 9.88 -8.32 -2.21
CA ILE A 121 8.66 -7.58 -1.80
C ILE A 121 9.03 -6.73 -0.60
N HIS A 122 8.82 -5.42 -0.73
CA HIS A 122 9.15 -4.43 0.27
C HIS A 122 7.93 -4.05 1.10
N GLY A 123 8.09 -4.15 2.42
CA GLY A 123 7.16 -3.62 3.40
C GLY A 123 7.53 -2.18 3.75
N GLU A 124 6.52 -1.31 3.76
CA GLU A 124 6.67 0.11 4.03
C GLU A 124 6.06 0.48 5.38
N TYR A 125 6.70 1.41 6.08
CA TYR A 125 6.14 2.07 7.25
C TYR A 125 5.61 3.45 6.87
N ILE A 126 4.31 3.67 7.07
CA ILE A 126 3.63 4.91 6.73
C ILE A 126 3.13 5.56 8.02
N PRO A 127 3.44 6.84 8.28
CA PRO A 127 3.04 7.49 9.52
C PRO A 127 1.52 7.61 9.60
N TYR A 128 0.95 7.37 10.77
CA TYR A 128 -0.48 7.58 10.98
C TYR A 128 -0.85 9.06 10.78
N LEU A 129 -1.99 9.30 10.15
CA LEU A 129 -2.66 10.58 10.21
C LEU A 129 -3.26 10.74 11.61
N THR A 130 -2.96 11.87 12.26
CA THR A 130 -3.41 12.12 13.64
C THR A 130 -4.78 12.79 13.70
N VAL A 131 -5.27 13.30 12.57
CA VAL A 131 -6.54 14.03 12.45
C VAL A 131 -7.20 13.71 11.12
N LEU A 132 -8.49 13.37 11.14
CA LEU A 132 -9.35 13.38 9.95
C LEU A 132 -10.26 14.60 9.98
N GLU A 133 -10.48 15.18 8.80
CA GLU A 133 -11.38 16.31 8.62
C GLU A 133 -12.63 15.94 7.82
N SER A 134 -13.76 16.53 8.20
CA SER A 134 -15.00 16.34 7.46
C SER A 134 -14.96 17.08 6.14
N LYS A 135 -15.45 16.44 5.06
CA LYS A 135 -15.64 17.11 3.76
C LYS A 135 -16.64 18.28 3.84
N VAL A 136 -17.56 18.24 4.80
CA VAL A 136 -18.48 19.34 5.07
C VAL A 136 -17.72 20.51 5.69
N LYS A 137 -17.86 21.69 5.11
CA LYS A 137 -17.22 22.92 5.58
C LYS A 137 -18.24 23.97 6.00
N ARG A 138 -17.99 24.60 7.15
CA ARG A 138 -18.68 25.83 7.55
C ARG A 138 -18.02 27.04 6.91
N ASP A 139 -18.84 27.96 6.46
CA ASP A 139 -18.43 29.18 5.74
C ASP A 139 -17.53 28.90 4.52
N LYS A 140 -17.60 27.67 3.97
CA LYS A 140 -16.79 27.14 2.87
C LYS A 140 -15.28 27.08 3.14
N VAL A 141 -14.83 27.34 4.37
CA VAL A 141 -13.40 27.42 4.72
C VAL A 141 -13.01 26.33 5.71
N LEU A 142 -13.69 26.28 6.86
CA LEU A 142 -13.30 25.44 7.97
C LEU A 142 -14.13 24.15 7.99
N SER A 143 -13.46 23.01 8.17
CA SER A 143 -14.09 21.71 8.34
C SER A 143 -15.02 21.74 9.56
N THR A 144 -16.26 21.28 9.40
CA THR A 144 -17.27 21.33 10.46
C THR A 144 -16.91 20.40 11.61
N ILE A 145 -16.32 19.25 11.32
CA ILE A 145 -15.89 18.26 12.31
C ILE A 145 -14.45 17.84 12.01
N LEU A 146 -13.63 17.78 13.05
CA LEU A 146 -12.32 17.14 13.06
C LEU A 146 -12.32 16.03 14.10
N VAL A 147 -11.66 14.93 13.81
CA VAL A 147 -11.52 13.81 14.74
C VAL A 147 -10.05 13.49 14.91
N GLU A 148 -9.58 13.45 16.16
CA GLU A 148 -8.23 12.99 16.50
C GLU A 148 -8.20 11.46 16.65
N GLY A 149 -7.13 10.82 16.19
CA GLY A 149 -6.97 9.36 16.22
C GLY A 149 -5.68 8.90 15.54
N LEU A 150 -5.57 7.60 15.27
CA LEU A 150 -4.50 7.01 14.47
C LEU A 150 -5.12 6.42 13.20
N PHE A 151 -4.99 7.14 12.08
CA PHE A 151 -5.68 6.80 10.83
C PHE A 151 -4.70 6.49 9.70
N THR A 152 -5.11 5.61 8.79
CA THR A 152 -4.36 5.28 7.57
C THR A 152 -4.66 6.30 6.45
N ASP A 153 -3.95 6.19 5.32
CA ASP A 153 -4.22 6.98 4.11
C ASP A 153 -5.54 6.60 3.41
N GLU A 154 -6.12 5.45 3.75
CA GLU A 154 -7.40 4.97 3.22
C GLU A 154 -8.60 5.41 4.07
N ASP A 155 -8.35 5.76 5.33
CA ASP A 155 -9.38 6.18 6.26
C ASP A 155 -10.02 7.51 5.87
N THR A 156 -11.35 7.55 5.92
CA THR A 156 -12.14 8.75 5.61
C THR A 156 -13.19 9.02 6.67
N LEU A 157 -13.25 10.27 7.14
CA LEU A 157 -14.32 10.75 8.01
C LEU A 157 -15.56 11.11 7.19
N ASN A 158 -16.65 10.37 7.41
CA ASN A 158 -17.93 10.62 6.75
C ASN A 158 -18.87 11.37 7.69
N VAL A 159 -19.34 12.53 7.25
CA VAL A 159 -20.19 13.43 8.04
C VAL A 159 -21.34 13.90 7.17
N GLU A 160 -22.56 13.67 7.64
CA GLU A 160 -23.78 14.04 6.95
C GLU A 160 -24.70 14.83 7.89
N LYS A 161 -25.33 15.88 7.36
CA LYS A 161 -26.31 16.66 8.11
C LYS A 161 -27.61 15.88 8.17
N VAL A 162 -28.19 15.74 9.36
CA VAL A 162 -29.50 15.11 9.54
C VAL A 162 -30.55 16.21 9.46
N GLU A 163 -31.36 16.20 8.41
CA GLU A 163 -32.45 17.18 8.23
C GLU A 163 -33.76 16.73 8.92
N ASP A 164 -34.08 15.43 8.82
CA ASP A 164 -35.24 14.82 9.47
C ASP A 164 -34.86 14.30 10.85
N VAL A 165 -35.00 15.16 11.86
CA VAL A 165 -34.66 14.82 13.23
C VAL A 165 -35.86 14.14 13.92
N GLU A 166 -35.70 12.88 14.34
CA GLU A 166 -36.63 12.26 15.30
C GLU A 166 -36.73 13.13 16.56
N GLU A 167 -37.89 13.16 17.23
CA GLU A 167 -38.15 14.02 18.38
C GLU A 167 -37.02 13.97 19.42
N PHE A 168 -36.16 14.99 19.37
CA PHE A 168 -35.07 15.17 20.30
C PHE A 168 -35.55 16.04 21.46
N GLU A 169 -36.13 15.41 22.47
CA GLU A 169 -36.55 16.09 23.69
C GLU A 169 -35.35 16.36 24.61
N ILE A 170 -34.96 17.62 24.72
CA ILE A 170 -34.05 18.11 25.76
C ILE A 170 -34.82 18.93 26.78
N GLU A 171 -34.50 18.75 28.07
CA GLU A 171 -35.19 19.45 29.18
C GLU A 171 -35.22 20.97 29.01
N LYS A 172 -34.17 21.56 28.39
CA LYS A 172 -34.07 22.99 28.07
C LYS A 172 -33.16 23.21 26.86
N GLY A 173 -33.67 23.92 25.85
CA GLY A 173 -32.90 24.38 24.70
C GLY A 173 -33.68 24.29 23.39
N THR A 174 -33.01 24.59 22.30
CA THR A 174 -33.51 24.40 20.94
C THR A 174 -32.43 23.64 20.17
N LEU A 175 -32.82 22.59 19.45
CA LEU A 175 -31.89 21.89 18.56
C LEU A 175 -31.45 22.84 17.46
N LEU A 176 -30.13 22.98 17.28
CA LEU A 176 -29.57 23.83 16.22
C LEU A 176 -29.27 23.05 14.96
N GLU A 177 -28.63 21.89 15.11
CA GLU A 177 -28.26 20.99 14.03
C GLU A 177 -27.92 19.62 14.60
N GLN A 178 -28.04 18.59 13.78
CA GLN A 178 -27.65 17.21 14.07
C GLN A 178 -26.78 16.67 12.93
N TRP A 179 -25.77 15.88 13.28
CA TRP A 179 -24.84 15.27 12.34
C TRP A 179 -24.79 13.77 12.57
N ALA A 180 -24.87 13.00 11.48
CA ALA A 180 -24.45 11.61 11.45
C ALA A 180 -22.95 11.59 11.16
N VAL A 181 -22.17 11.02 12.08
CA VAL A 181 -20.70 10.99 12.03
C VAL A 181 -20.27 9.54 12.04
N ASN A 182 -19.69 9.09 10.93
CA ASN A 182 -19.08 7.76 10.83
C ASN A 182 -17.56 7.92 10.84
N ILE A 183 -16.93 7.42 11.90
CA ILE A 183 -15.50 7.54 12.18
C ILE A 183 -14.88 6.15 11.96
N PRO A 184 -13.80 6.02 11.19
CA PRO A 184 -13.11 4.74 11.05
C PRO A 184 -12.54 4.26 12.39
N GLU A 185 -12.49 2.95 12.58
CA GLU A 185 -11.96 2.34 13.80
C GLU A 185 -10.44 2.51 13.85
N ASP A 186 -9.94 2.98 14.99
CA ASP A 186 -8.50 3.12 15.28
C ASP A 186 -8.10 2.38 16.58
N GLY A 187 -9.00 1.55 17.11
CA GLY A 187 -8.83 0.86 18.39
C GLY A 187 -8.90 1.77 19.63
N ALA A 188 -9.19 3.07 19.50
CA ALA A 188 -9.25 3.98 20.64
C ALA A 188 -10.56 3.84 21.43
N ASN A 189 -10.45 3.65 22.75
CA ASN A 189 -11.60 3.61 23.66
C ASN A 189 -12.25 4.98 23.89
N HIS A 190 -11.51 6.07 23.66
CA HIS A 190 -11.98 7.44 23.80
C HIS A 190 -11.37 8.28 22.68
N ARG A 191 -12.14 9.22 22.12
CA ARG A 191 -11.74 10.07 21.00
C ARG A 191 -12.05 11.53 21.27
N ASN A 192 -11.16 12.41 20.85
CA ASN A 192 -11.42 13.85 20.84
C ASN A 192 -12.03 14.24 19.50
N ILE A 193 -13.19 14.90 19.57
CA ILE A 193 -13.90 15.43 18.41
C ILE A 193 -13.96 16.94 18.56
N ARG A 194 -13.45 17.66 17.56
CA ARG A 194 -13.61 19.11 17.46
C ARG A 194 -14.75 19.39 16.50
N TYR A 195 -15.71 20.15 16.98
CA TYR A 195 -16.88 20.52 16.21
C TYR A 195 -16.92 22.05 16.13
N LEU A 196 -17.12 22.58 14.92
CA LEU A 196 -17.28 23.99 14.65
C LEU A 196 -18.79 24.32 14.64
N PRO A 197 -19.34 24.88 15.73
CA PRO A 197 -20.76 25.16 15.83
C PRO A 197 -21.19 26.35 14.96
N PRO A 198 -22.50 26.48 14.66
CA PRO A 198 -23.04 27.70 14.07
C PRO A 198 -22.84 28.89 15.02
N ASN A 199 -22.65 30.08 14.44
CA ASN A 199 -22.61 31.30 15.22
C ASN A 199 -24.00 31.60 15.79
N THR A 200 -24.14 31.52 17.11
CA THR A 200 -25.40 31.74 17.80
C THR A 200 -25.20 32.44 19.13
N LYS A 201 -26.23 33.15 19.59
CA LYS A 201 -26.26 33.77 20.91
C LYS A 201 -26.73 32.75 21.93
N GLY A 202 -25.86 32.36 22.86
CA GLY A 202 -26.22 31.50 23.99
C GLY A 202 -25.13 30.53 24.39
N LYS A 203 -25.37 29.77 25.45
CA LYS A 203 -24.49 28.66 25.85
C LYS A 203 -24.84 27.43 25.02
N LEU A 204 -23.87 26.94 24.26
CA LEU A 204 -24.01 25.70 23.49
C LEU A 204 -23.84 24.47 24.39
N GLN A 205 -24.53 23.41 24.01
CA GLN A 205 -24.42 22.09 24.63
C GLN A 205 -24.35 21.05 23.52
N VAL A 206 -23.50 20.05 23.69
CA VAL A 206 -23.32 18.96 22.73
C VAL A 206 -23.89 17.69 23.34
N TYR A 207 -24.62 16.93 22.53
CA TYR A 207 -25.19 15.64 22.88
C TYR A 207 -24.69 14.60 21.89
N VAL A 208 -24.50 13.37 22.36
CA VAL A 208 -24.09 12.22 21.54
C VAL A 208 -25.12 11.12 21.70
N LEU A 209 -25.54 10.55 20.57
CA LEU A 209 -26.44 9.40 20.52
C LEU A 209 -25.59 8.13 20.64
N SER A 210 -25.80 7.37 21.72
CA SER A 210 -25.14 6.08 21.94
C SER A 210 -26.17 5.09 22.45
N ASN A 211 -26.22 3.89 21.89
CA ASN A 211 -27.18 2.83 22.28
C ASN A 211 -28.65 3.33 22.27
N GLY A 212 -29.03 4.13 21.27
CA GLY A 212 -30.39 4.66 21.13
C GLY A 212 -30.77 5.75 22.11
N LYS A 213 -29.84 6.22 22.96
CA LYS A 213 -30.09 7.31 23.92
C LYS A 213 -29.14 8.47 23.71
N TRP A 214 -29.70 9.67 23.62
CA TRP A 214 -28.91 10.90 23.64
C TRP A 214 -28.40 11.21 25.03
N THR A 215 -27.11 11.50 25.13
CA THR A 215 -26.46 11.87 26.39
C THR A 215 -25.70 13.18 26.20
N LYS A 216 -25.83 14.08 27.18
CA LYS A 216 -25.04 15.31 27.18
C LYS A 216 -23.56 14.95 27.39
N THR A 217 -22.71 15.38 26.48
CA THR A 217 -21.28 15.11 26.58
C THR A 217 -20.52 16.29 27.18
N LYS A 218 -19.38 15.98 27.83
CA LYS A 218 -18.47 17.01 28.32
C LYS A 218 -17.86 17.71 27.10
N SER A 219 -18.02 19.02 27.05
CA SER A 219 -17.49 19.87 25.98
C SER A 219 -16.84 21.12 26.57
N GLN A 220 -15.84 21.63 25.87
CA GLN A 220 -15.16 22.88 26.20
C GLN A 220 -14.92 23.66 24.90
N TRP A 221 -14.90 24.97 24.99
CA TRP A 221 -14.50 25.81 23.87
C TRP A 221 -12.98 25.72 23.68
N ASP A 222 -12.55 25.39 22.47
CA ASP A 222 -11.15 25.34 22.08
C ASP A 222 -10.93 26.23 20.84
N GLY A 223 -10.05 27.23 20.97
CA GLY A 223 -9.78 28.23 19.94
C GLY A 223 -10.59 29.55 20.05
N LYS A 224 -10.26 30.49 19.16
CA LYS A 224 -11.02 31.71 18.89
C LYS A 224 -11.41 31.67 17.41
N TYR A 225 -12.70 31.50 17.13
CA TYR A 225 -13.26 31.60 15.78
C TYR A 225 -14.10 32.87 15.69
#